data_AF-A0A978TGF6-F1
#
_entry.id   AF-A0A978TGF6-F1
#
_cell.length_a   1.000
_cell.length_b   1.000
_cell.length_c   1.000
_cell.angle_alpha   90.00
_cell.angle_beta   90.00
_cell.angle_gamma   90.00
#
_symmetry.space_group_name_H-M   'P 1'
#
loop_
_entity.id
_entity.type
_entity.pdbx_description
1 polymer ?
#
loop_
_entity_poly.entity_id
_entity_poly.type
_entity_poly.pdbx_seq_one_letter_code
_entity_poly.pdbx_strand_id
1 'polypeptide(L)'
;MALIYPWLHGQTAIPRRLWRWGLLALMGLGAVLSATPGQTAEEIIISFGLLERTVAIGDLEQFAKTGQLTPQLQSYNRLLGLSADQLAQFRQVLITPAETLSHVAIAQFFYTEQGEILLNELVQVVRTPARQGDFFALRAALILGAAYAEDGVTLLDVLKAYPMEAIRIDLAGGFAIAQAVNRAIFQSEQAVALVQDLAQQEAAAAPMDAGAFADLLQLLQENRRYGVQRVNLVVPGLTRPVALYLPQVLGEQRSPSQGFPLVIISHGLGGTRESYAYLANFLATGGVAVAAIEHTGSNAQQLMALLEGLTDAVVADDEFIRRPQDVSQVISALKRTQTPRLTLPVRLDMDRIGVVGQSFGGYTALALAGATFDQAKLEEFCPPSQISLNPSLLLQCQAVRLGDPGGRLADPRVRSIFVMNPIGSVVFGESGYGLITVPTMVVAGTADTVSPAFPEQIQPFTWLTTPERFLLLLNQGTHFSVIGDVAQAEPPLALPPALIGPRPDLAQSYMQILALAFFQLTLNQDERYRPMVQAAFAEKLSAEALPMDLTRTLSAADLQEALR
;
A
#
# COMPACT_ATOMS: atom_id res chain seq x y z
N MET A 1 -25.69 -24.91 -35.67
CA MET A 1 -25.43 -26.22 -36.30
C MET A 1 -24.66 -25.92 -37.58
N ALA A 2 -23.33 -25.95 -37.53
CA ALA A 2 -22.49 -27.05 -38.05
C ALA A 2 -22.55 -27.16 -39.58
N LEU A 3 -21.48 -27.23 -40.39
CA LEU A 3 -20.03 -27.35 -40.24
C LEU A 3 -19.48 -27.48 -41.70
N ILE A 4 -18.22 -27.08 -41.96
CA ILE A 4 -17.24 -27.70 -42.90
C ILE A 4 -17.23 -27.33 -44.42
N TYR A 5 -16.02 -26.91 -44.86
CA TYR A 5 -15.35 -26.87 -46.20
C TYR A 5 -15.66 -28.07 -47.14
N PRO A 6 -15.47 -28.05 -48.49
CA PRO A 6 -14.13 -27.92 -49.11
C PRO A 6 -13.97 -27.42 -50.58
N TRP A 7 -12.70 -27.12 -50.89
CA TRP A 7 -11.90 -27.16 -52.13
C TRP A 7 -12.47 -27.57 -53.52
N LEU A 8 -12.27 -26.66 -54.49
CA LEU A 8 -11.49 -26.76 -55.75
C LEU A 8 -11.68 -27.91 -56.78
N HIS A 9 -12.21 -27.53 -57.96
CA HIS A 9 -11.80 -27.92 -59.32
C HIS A 9 -12.26 -26.77 -60.25
N GLY A 10 -11.58 -26.32 -61.31
CA GLY A 10 -10.34 -26.69 -61.95
C GLY A 10 -10.11 -25.70 -63.11
N GLN A 11 -8.83 -25.43 -63.38
CA GLN A 11 -8.21 -25.12 -64.67
C GLN A 11 -9.03 -24.36 -65.75
N THR A 12 -8.53 -23.22 -66.21
CA THR A 12 -7.72 -23.15 -67.46
C THR A 12 -7.51 -21.70 -67.93
N ALA A 13 -6.39 -21.53 -68.63
CA ALA A 13 -6.07 -20.47 -69.59
C ALA A 13 -5.69 -19.08 -69.05
N ILE A 14 -4.38 -18.88 -69.06
CA ILE A 14 -3.66 -17.61 -69.00
C ILE A 14 -3.97 -16.77 -70.24
N PRO A 15 -4.31 -15.47 -70.09
CA PRO A 15 -3.81 -14.51 -71.05
C PRO A 15 -3.33 -13.20 -70.42
N ARG A 16 -2.15 -12.77 -70.88
CA ARG A 16 -1.78 -11.38 -71.21
C ARG A 16 -2.24 -10.30 -70.22
N ARG A 17 -1.61 -10.26 -69.04
CA ARG A 17 -1.56 -9.05 -68.21
C ARG A 17 -0.28 -8.95 -67.36
N LEU A 18 0.87 -9.29 -67.96
CA LEU A 18 2.16 -9.28 -67.23
C LEU A 18 2.93 -7.95 -67.30
N TRP A 19 2.36 -6.87 -67.83
CA TRP A 19 3.08 -5.60 -68.01
C TRP A 19 2.35 -4.36 -67.48
N ARG A 20 1.55 -4.49 -66.40
CA ARG A 20 0.98 -3.33 -65.67
C ARG A 20 0.97 -3.43 -64.13
N TRP A 21 1.57 -4.45 -63.52
CA TRP A 21 1.69 -4.54 -62.05
C TRP A 21 3.14 -4.52 -61.53
N GLY A 22 4.12 -4.36 -62.42
CA GLY A 22 5.54 -4.22 -62.06
C GLY A 22 5.93 -2.85 -61.50
N LEU A 23 5.02 -1.87 -61.45
CA LEU A 23 5.31 -0.51 -60.97
C LEU A 23 4.52 -0.09 -59.71
N LEU A 24 3.67 -0.98 -59.17
CA LEU A 24 3.07 -0.79 -57.83
C LEU A 24 3.61 -1.78 -56.79
N ALA A 25 4.21 -2.89 -57.21
CA ALA A 25 5.00 -3.75 -56.31
C ALA A 25 6.37 -3.16 -55.97
N LEU A 26 6.87 -2.18 -56.75
CA LEU A 26 8.10 -1.44 -56.45
C LEU A 26 7.89 -0.16 -55.60
N MET A 27 6.63 0.21 -55.31
CA MET A 27 6.32 1.25 -54.32
C MET A 27 5.85 0.69 -52.97
N GLY A 28 5.55 -0.61 -52.87
CA GLY A 28 5.14 -1.27 -51.62
C GLY A 28 6.23 -2.07 -50.90
N LEU A 29 7.36 -2.35 -51.56
CA LEU A 29 8.49 -3.12 -50.99
C LEU A 29 9.79 -2.30 -50.90
N GLY A 30 9.75 -1.01 -51.25
CA GLY A 30 10.88 -0.07 -51.15
C GLY A 30 10.89 0.78 -49.87
N ALA A 31 10.02 0.46 -48.90
CA ALA A 31 10.02 1.08 -47.57
C ALA A 31 10.12 0.03 -46.44
N VAL A 32 10.76 -1.12 -46.71
CA VAL A 32 11.70 -1.63 -45.70
C VAL A 32 12.90 -0.69 -45.81
N LEU A 33 12.72 0.53 -45.29
CA LEU A 33 13.85 1.26 -44.74
C LEU A 33 14.54 0.21 -43.88
N SER A 34 15.82 -0.02 -44.16
CA SER A 34 16.75 -0.43 -43.13
C SER A 34 16.42 0.43 -41.91
N ALA A 35 15.58 -0.09 -41.03
CA ALA A 35 15.49 0.39 -39.67
C ALA A 35 16.89 0.08 -39.17
N THR A 36 17.78 1.07 -39.31
CA THR A 36 19.00 1.12 -38.50
C THR A 36 18.50 0.79 -37.09
N PRO A 37 19.08 -0.21 -36.41
CA PRO A 37 18.65 -0.57 -35.07
C PRO A 37 18.45 0.73 -34.30
N GLY A 38 17.24 0.95 -33.78
CA GLY A 38 16.85 2.24 -33.22
C GLY A 38 17.95 2.73 -32.30
N GLN A 39 18.46 3.94 -32.55
CA GLN A 39 19.58 4.46 -31.80
C GLN A 39 19.16 4.58 -30.33
N THR A 40 19.74 3.73 -29.49
CA THR A 40 19.61 3.80 -28.05
C THR A 40 20.48 4.94 -27.52
N ALA A 41 20.20 5.42 -26.31
CA ALA A 41 21.00 6.47 -25.73
C ALA A 41 22.48 6.06 -25.64
N GLU A 42 23.33 6.89 -26.22
CA GLU A 42 24.79 6.77 -26.10
C GLU A 42 25.33 7.73 -25.03
N GLU A 43 24.57 8.79 -24.74
CA GLU A 43 25.00 9.91 -23.88
C GLU A 43 23.92 10.36 -22.87
N ILE A 44 24.38 10.88 -21.73
CA ILE A 44 23.57 11.54 -20.71
C ILE A 44 23.99 13.02 -20.64
N ILE A 45 23.06 13.91 -20.94
CA ILE A 45 23.21 15.36 -20.81
C ILE A 45 22.76 15.76 -19.41
N ILE A 46 23.72 16.02 -18.53
CA ILE A 46 23.49 16.55 -17.19
C ILE A 46 23.38 18.07 -17.30
N SER A 47 22.26 18.63 -16.84
CA SER A 47 22.00 20.07 -16.92
C SER A 47 21.76 20.72 -15.56
N PHE A 48 22.37 21.88 -15.34
CA PHE A 48 22.17 22.71 -14.14
C PHE A 48 22.13 24.19 -14.54
N GLY A 49 20.93 24.78 -14.56
CA GLY A 49 20.72 26.13 -15.06
C GLY A 49 21.13 26.27 -16.53
N LEU A 50 22.13 27.12 -16.82
CA LEU A 50 22.69 27.32 -18.17
C LEU A 50 23.86 26.39 -18.49
N LEU A 51 24.34 25.60 -17.52
CA LEU A 51 25.48 24.70 -17.71
C LEU A 51 25.00 23.31 -18.12
N GLU A 52 25.67 22.73 -19.11
CA GLU A 52 25.44 21.36 -19.56
C GLU A 52 26.76 20.59 -19.62
N ARG A 53 26.72 19.32 -19.22
CA ARG A 53 27.83 18.37 -19.32
C ARG A 53 27.30 17.05 -19.83
N THR A 54 28.05 16.44 -20.74
CA THR A 54 27.70 15.18 -21.35
C THR A 54 28.54 14.07 -20.75
N VAL A 55 27.91 12.96 -20.39
CA VAL A 55 28.56 11.74 -19.90
C VAL A 55 28.19 10.60 -20.84
N ALA A 56 29.17 9.91 -21.41
CA ALA A 56 28.90 8.73 -22.23
C ALA A 56 28.36 7.59 -21.34
N ILE A 57 27.32 6.88 -21.79
CA ILE A 57 26.79 5.72 -21.08
C ILE A 57 27.84 4.59 -21.05
N GLY A 58 28.66 4.47 -22.09
CA GLY A 58 29.79 3.54 -22.13
C GLY A 58 30.82 3.77 -21.02
N ASP A 59 31.04 5.01 -20.61
CA ASP A 59 31.94 5.34 -19.50
C ASP A 59 31.36 4.87 -18.16
N LEU A 60 30.04 5.04 -17.97
CA LEU A 60 29.33 4.52 -16.80
C LEU A 60 29.33 2.99 -16.78
N GLU A 61 29.17 2.35 -17.93
CA GLU A 61 29.25 0.89 -18.07
C GLU A 61 30.66 0.37 -17.73
N GLN A 62 31.71 1.05 -18.19
CA GLN A 62 33.09 0.69 -17.83
C GLN A 62 33.32 0.84 -16.33
N PHE A 63 32.84 1.93 -15.72
CA PHE A 63 32.93 2.14 -14.28
C PHE A 63 32.13 1.09 -13.49
N ALA A 64 30.91 0.79 -13.92
CA ALA A 64 30.07 -0.28 -13.39
C ALA A 64 30.78 -1.63 -13.42
N LYS A 65 31.42 -1.99 -14.53
CA LYS A 65 32.14 -3.27 -14.69
C LYS A 65 33.45 -3.34 -13.91
N THR A 66 34.27 -2.30 -13.98
CA THR A 66 35.67 -2.35 -13.54
C THR A 66 35.94 -1.63 -12.22
N GLY A 67 35.04 -0.75 -11.78
CA GLY A 67 35.27 0.18 -10.67
C GLY A 67 36.26 1.32 -10.99
N GLN A 68 36.79 1.39 -12.21
CA GLN A 68 37.75 2.40 -12.62
C GLN A 68 37.07 3.53 -13.38
N LEU A 69 37.35 4.77 -12.99
CA LEU A 69 36.86 5.95 -13.69
C LEU A 69 37.64 6.16 -15.00
N THR A 70 36.93 6.41 -16.10
CA THR A 70 37.52 6.86 -17.37
C THR A 70 38.17 8.24 -17.21
N PRO A 71 39.05 8.68 -18.12
CA PRO A 71 39.65 10.03 -18.05
C PRO A 71 38.61 11.17 -17.97
N GLN A 72 37.47 11.01 -18.64
CA GLN A 72 36.36 11.95 -18.57
C GLN A 72 35.70 11.95 -17.19
N LEU A 73 35.32 10.78 -16.67
CA LEU A 73 34.74 10.66 -15.34
C LEU A 73 35.70 11.09 -14.22
N GLN A 74 37.01 10.85 -14.36
CA GLN A 74 38.04 11.37 -13.46
C GLN A 74 38.07 12.91 -13.46
N SER A 75 37.87 13.53 -14.61
CA SER A 75 37.82 14.99 -14.74
C SER A 75 36.57 15.57 -14.05
N TYR A 76 35.43 14.89 -14.15
CA TYR A 76 34.23 15.28 -13.39
C TYR A 76 34.37 15.01 -11.90
N ASN A 77 34.97 13.90 -11.50
CA ASN A 77 35.21 13.63 -10.08
C ASN A 77 36.17 14.64 -9.45
N ARG A 78 37.18 15.13 -10.19
CA ARG A 78 38.05 16.23 -9.72
C ARG A 78 37.29 17.52 -9.45
N LEU A 79 36.19 17.76 -10.16
CA LEU A 79 35.33 18.93 -9.94
C LEU A 79 34.34 18.71 -8.79
N LEU A 80 33.74 17.52 -8.71
CA LEU A 80 32.72 17.17 -7.72
C LEU A 80 33.30 16.79 -6.35
N GLY A 81 34.56 16.34 -6.31
CA GLY A 81 35.24 15.95 -5.09
C GLY A 81 34.67 14.72 -4.39
N LEU A 82 34.11 13.74 -5.14
CA LEU A 82 33.48 12.56 -4.53
C LEU A 82 34.54 11.66 -3.88
N SER A 83 34.23 11.17 -2.68
CA SER A 83 35.05 10.22 -1.96
C SER A 83 35.02 8.82 -2.61
N ALA A 84 35.96 7.96 -2.23
CA ALA A 84 35.97 6.56 -2.68
C ALA A 84 34.67 5.83 -2.28
N ASP A 85 34.13 6.12 -1.10
CA ASP A 85 32.88 5.53 -0.62
C ASP A 85 31.67 6.00 -1.43
N GLN A 86 31.61 7.30 -1.76
CA GLN A 86 30.53 7.85 -2.60
C GLN A 86 30.57 7.26 -4.01
N LEU A 87 31.76 7.09 -4.58
CA LEU A 87 31.93 6.43 -5.88
C LEU A 87 31.53 4.95 -5.81
N ALA A 88 31.87 4.25 -4.71
CA ALA A 88 31.46 2.86 -4.51
C ALA A 88 29.94 2.73 -4.38
N GLN A 89 29.28 3.63 -3.64
CA GLN A 89 27.82 3.68 -3.54
C GLN A 89 27.16 3.98 -4.88
N PHE A 90 27.66 4.97 -5.62
CA PHE A 90 27.16 5.28 -6.97
C PHE A 90 27.29 4.10 -7.92
N ARG A 91 28.43 3.40 -7.87
CA ARG A 91 28.63 2.16 -8.63
C ARG A 91 27.59 1.11 -8.26
N GLN A 92 27.30 0.93 -6.96
CA GLN A 92 26.28 -0.03 -6.53
C GLN A 92 24.90 0.32 -7.06
N VAL A 93 24.51 1.59 -7.06
CA VAL A 93 23.22 2.03 -7.63
C VAL A 93 23.11 1.69 -9.12
N LEU A 94 24.22 1.76 -9.88
CA LEU A 94 24.21 1.43 -11.31
C LEU A 94 24.01 -0.07 -11.59
N ILE A 95 24.49 -0.94 -10.72
CA ILE A 95 24.58 -2.39 -10.98
C ILE A 95 23.70 -3.26 -10.09
N THR A 96 23.10 -2.70 -9.05
CA THR A 96 22.19 -3.46 -8.19
C THR A 96 20.91 -3.72 -8.98
N PRO A 97 20.57 -4.97 -9.29
CA PRO A 97 19.32 -5.27 -9.96
C PRO A 97 18.16 -4.94 -9.03
N ALA A 98 17.12 -4.29 -9.56
CA ALA A 98 15.82 -4.31 -8.92
C ALA A 98 15.35 -5.77 -8.89
N GLU A 99 14.67 -6.18 -7.81
CA GLU A 99 14.23 -7.57 -7.60
C GLU A 99 13.49 -8.14 -8.82
N THR A 100 13.46 -9.48 -8.92
CA THR A 100 13.03 -10.27 -10.08
C THR A 100 11.51 -10.15 -10.39
N LEU A 101 11.04 -8.97 -10.77
CA LEU A 101 9.79 -8.80 -11.50
C LEU A 101 10.05 -9.12 -12.97
N SER A 102 9.16 -9.87 -13.61
CA SER A 102 9.27 -10.13 -15.05
C SER A 102 9.12 -8.82 -15.83
N HIS A 103 9.76 -8.71 -16.99
CA HIS A 103 9.57 -7.56 -17.89
C HIS A 103 8.08 -7.39 -18.28
N VAL A 104 7.31 -8.47 -18.31
CA VAL A 104 5.84 -8.44 -18.48
C VAL A 104 5.19 -7.75 -17.29
N ALA A 105 5.51 -8.14 -16.04
CA ALA A 105 4.97 -7.51 -14.85
C ALA A 105 5.28 -6.01 -14.79
N ILE A 106 6.52 -5.63 -15.12
CA ILE A 106 6.96 -4.23 -15.21
C ILE A 106 6.15 -3.49 -16.27
N ALA A 107 5.98 -4.08 -17.46
CA ALA A 107 5.17 -3.49 -18.52
C ALA A 107 3.72 -3.31 -18.08
N GLN A 108 3.07 -4.35 -17.54
CA GLN A 108 1.69 -4.31 -17.09
C GLN A 108 1.48 -3.20 -16.06
N PHE A 109 2.37 -3.08 -15.06
CA PHE A 109 2.30 -2.00 -14.07
C PHE A 109 2.38 -0.61 -14.72
N PHE A 110 3.35 -0.36 -15.60
CA PHE A 110 3.54 0.96 -16.21
C PHE A 110 2.44 1.35 -17.20
N TYR A 111 1.55 0.43 -17.60
CA TYR A 111 0.33 0.72 -18.35
C TYR A 111 -0.90 0.98 -17.47
N THR A 112 -0.81 0.73 -16.15
CA THR A 112 -1.87 1.11 -15.21
C THR A 112 -1.85 2.60 -14.91
N GLU A 113 -2.96 3.14 -14.40
CA GLU A 113 -3.05 4.53 -13.92
C GLU A 113 -1.97 4.88 -12.89
N GLN A 114 -1.70 4.00 -11.93
CA GLN A 114 -0.66 4.19 -10.91
C GLN A 114 0.73 4.29 -11.57
N GLY A 115 0.98 3.45 -12.56
CA GLY A 115 2.20 3.51 -13.37
C GLY A 115 2.32 4.80 -14.17
N GLU A 116 1.22 5.31 -14.74
CA GLU A 116 1.22 6.59 -15.46
C GLU A 116 1.51 7.78 -14.53
N ILE A 117 0.93 7.79 -13.33
CA ILE A 117 1.21 8.84 -12.33
C ILE A 117 2.70 8.83 -11.97
N LEU A 118 3.26 7.66 -11.66
CA LEU A 118 4.69 7.51 -11.34
C LEU A 118 5.60 7.96 -12.50
N LEU A 119 5.27 7.59 -13.74
CA LEU A 119 6.04 8.00 -14.92
C LEU A 119 6.01 9.52 -15.10
N ASN A 120 4.85 10.17 -14.90
CA ASN A 120 4.72 11.62 -14.98
C ASN A 120 5.55 12.35 -13.92
N GLU A 121 5.68 11.78 -12.71
CA GLU A 121 6.60 12.28 -11.69
C GLU A 121 8.07 12.17 -12.13
N LEU A 122 8.48 11.01 -12.66
CA LEU A 122 9.88 10.77 -13.07
C LEU A 122 10.32 11.62 -14.28
N VAL A 123 9.40 11.91 -15.19
CA VAL A 123 9.63 12.74 -16.38
C VAL A 123 9.98 14.21 -16.05
N GLN A 124 9.72 14.66 -14.81
CA GLN A 124 10.18 15.98 -14.36
C GLN A 124 11.72 16.08 -14.31
N VAL A 125 12.38 14.96 -14.02
CA VAL A 125 13.85 14.85 -13.92
C VAL A 125 14.45 14.33 -15.22
N VAL A 126 13.83 13.30 -15.80
CA VAL A 126 14.30 12.64 -17.01
C VAL A 126 13.61 13.26 -18.22
N ARG A 127 14.39 14.01 -19.02
CA ARG A 127 13.91 14.74 -20.18
C ARG A 127 14.59 14.29 -21.45
N THR A 128 14.01 14.63 -22.59
CA THR A 128 14.63 14.49 -23.91
C THR A 128 15.70 15.57 -24.12
N PRO A 129 16.54 15.43 -25.16
CA PRO A 129 17.47 16.49 -25.57
C PRO A 129 16.76 17.80 -25.91
N ALA A 130 15.51 17.73 -26.40
CA ALA A 130 14.65 18.89 -26.65
C ALA A 130 14.07 19.54 -25.37
N ARG A 131 14.50 19.08 -24.18
CA ARG A 131 14.06 19.55 -22.85
C ARG A 131 12.59 19.31 -22.56
N GLN A 132 11.96 18.42 -23.30
CA GLN A 132 10.59 17.99 -23.08
C GLN A 132 10.59 16.74 -22.22
N GLY A 133 9.64 16.65 -21.32
CA GLY A 133 9.35 15.40 -20.66
C GLY A 133 8.81 14.38 -21.67
N ASP A 134 9.41 13.20 -21.76
CA ASP A 134 8.94 12.15 -22.67
C ASP A 134 8.58 10.89 -21.90
N PHE A 135 7.31 10.85 -21.59
CA PHE A 135 6.61 9.75 -20.94
C PHE A 135 6.78 8.42 -21.70
N PHE A 136 6.67 8.45 -23.03
CA PHE A 136 6.73 7.23 -23.84
C PHE A 136 8.16 6.70 -23.93
N ALA A 137 9.15 7.58 -24.06
CA ALA A 137 10.55 7.18 -24.05
C ALA A 137 10.97 6.57 -22.71
N LEU A 138 10.56 7.17 -21.59
CA LEU A 138 10.86 6.62 -20.26
C LEU A 138 10.17 5.27 -20.04
N ARG A 139 8.88 5.15 -20.39
CA ARG A 139 8.15 3.87 -20.32
C ARG A 139 8.83 2.80 -21.15
N ALA A 140 9.20 3.12 -22.39
CA ALA A 140 9.90 2.19 -23.28
C ALA A 140 11.26 1.76 -22.69
N ALA A 141 12.03 2.70 -22.15
CA ALA A 141 13.33 2.42 -21.52
C ALA A 141 13.21 1.44 -20.34
N LEU A 142 12.21 1.62 -19.49
CA LEU A 142 11.96 0.74 -18.33
C LEU A 142 11.55 -0.68 -18.77
N ILE A 143 10.66 -0.78 -19.76
CA ILE A 143 10.20 -2.06 -20.29
C ILE A 143 11.31 -2.80 -21.03
N LEU A 144 12.01 -2.11 -21.94
CA LEU A 144 13.08 -2.70 -22.74
C LEU A 144 14.30 -3.03 -21.89
N GLY A 145 14.67 -2.17 -20.93
CA GLY A 145 15.73 -2.44 -19.96
C GLY A 145 15.47 -3.72 -19.17
N ALA A 146 14.22 -3.91 -18.74
CA ALA A 146 13.82 -5.16 -18.07
C ALA A 146 13.77 -6.37 -19.02
N ALA A 147 13.41 -6.18 -20.29
CA ALA A 147 13.37 -7.26 -21.27
C ALA A 147 14.78 -7.74 -21.69
N TYR A 148 15.78 -6.86 -21.62
CA TYR A 148 17.16 -7.15 -21.98
C TYR A 148 18.03 -7.59 -20.80
N ALA A 149 17.56 -7.40 -19.57
CA ALA A 149 18.27 -7.80 -18.37
C ALA A 149 18.27 -9.33 -18.20
N GLU A 150 19.45 -9.91 -17.93
CA GLU A 150 19.59 -11.35 -17.66
C GLU A 150 19.20 -11.69 -16.21
N ASP A 151 19.60 -10.86 -15.24
CA ASP A 151 19.47 -11.08 -13.80
C ASP A 151 18.79 -9.89 -13.08
N GLY A 152 17.62 -9.47 -13.58
CA GLY A 152 16.86 -8.34 -13.02
C GLY A 152 17.32 -6.98 -13.56
N VAL A 153 16.41 -6.02 -13.66
CA VAL A 153 16.67 -4.74 -14.32
C VAL A 153 17.56 -3.84 -13.45
N THR A 154 18.69 -3.38 -14.00
CA THR A 154 19.53 -2.37 -13.35
C THR A 154 19.23 -0.97 -13.90
N LEU A 155 19.65 0.07 -13.18
CA LEU A 155 19.58 1.44 -13.71
C LEU A 155 20.37 1.57 -15.02
N LEU A 156 21.50 0.88 -15.15
CA LEU A 156 22.31 0.89 -16.37
C LEU A 156 21.55 0.28 -17.56
N ASP A 157 20.78 -0.79 -17.36
CA ASP A 157 19.98 -1.40 -18.42
C ASP A 157 18.89 -0.45 -18.92
N VAL A 158 18.24 0.28 -18.02
CA VAL A 158 17.23 1.30 -18.38
C VAL A 158 17.86 2.44 -19.17
N LEU A 159 19.02 2.95 -18.74
CA LEU A 159 19.74 4.01 -19.46
C LEU A 159 20.12 3.56 -20.87
N LYS A 160 20.63 2.33 -21.02
CA LYS A 160 21.00 1.74 -22.32
C LYS A 160 19.80 1.46 -23.22
N ALA A 161 18.62 1.22 -22.65
CA ALA A 161 17.42 0.92 -23.41
C ALA A 161 16.59 2.16 -23.79
N TYR A 162 17.04 3.36 -23.39
CA TYR A 162 16.31 4.59 -23.68
C TYR A 162 16.28 4.89 -25.19
N PRO A 163 15.10 5.11 -25.81
CA PRO A 163 14.93 5.06 -27.27
C PRO A 163 15.27 6.39 -27.98
N MET A 164 16.26 7.14 -27.48
CA MET A 164 16.70 8.43 -28.02
C MET A 164 18.22 8.51 -27.94
N GLU A 165 18.86 9.28 -28.83
CA GLU A 165 20.33 9.41 -28.89
C GLU A 165 20.97 9.88 -27.57
N ALA A 166 20.26 10.69 -26.79
CA ALA A 166 20.72 11.13 -25.48
C ALA A 166 19.58 11.30 -24.47
N ILE A 167 19.90 11.10 -23.19
CA ILE A 167 19.00 11.32 -22.05
C ILE A 167 19.40 12.63 -21.37
N ARG A 168 18.45 13.54 -21.13
CA ARG A 168 18.73 14.74 -20.34
C ARG A 168 18.30 14.54 -18.88
N ILE A 169 19.20 14.83 -17.96
CA ILE A 169 18.90 14.84 -16.51
C ILE A 169 18.90 16.30 -16.04
N ASP A 170 17.78 16.76 -15.50
CA ASP A 170 17.66 18.07 -14.87
C ASP A 170 18.12 18.01 -13.40
N LEU A 171 19.33 18.49 -13.13
CA LEU A 171 19.88 18.52 -11.76
C LEU A 171 19.17 19.52 -10.87
N ALA A 172 18.55 20.58 -11.40
CA ALA A 172 17.77 21.49 -10.58
C ALA A 172 16.51 20.80 -10.06
N GLY A 173 15.84 20.02 -10.92
CA GLY A 173 14.76 19.12 -10.53
C GLY A 173 15.22 18.06 -9.52
N GLY A 174 16.37 17.42 -9.78
CA GLY A 174 16.99 16.46 -8.86
C GLY A 174 17.30 17.05 -7.47
N PHE A 175 17.77 18.30 -7.41
CA PHE A 175 18.02 19.00 -6.15
C PHE A 175 16.73 19.33 -5.40
N ALA A 176 15.67 19.74 -6.11
CA ALA A 176 14.36 19.95 -5.50
C ALA A 176 13.81 18.67 -4.86
N ILE A 177 13.99 17.52 -5.54
CA ILE A 177 13.63 16.21 -4.99
C ILE A 177 14.47 15.87 -3.76
N ALA A 178 15.80 16.06 -3.81
CA ALA A 178 16.66 15.83 -2.65
C ALA A 178 16.24 16.71 -1.45
N GLN A 179 15.84 17.96 -1.68
CA GLN A 179 15.29 18.83 -0.64
C GLN A 179 13.95 18.32 -0.11
N ALA A 180 13.05 17.85 -0.98
CA ALA A 180 11.77 17.26 -0.59
C ALA A 180 11.98 15.99 0.24
N VAL A 181 12.94 15.14 -0.13
CA VAL A 181 13.34 13.94 0.61
C VAL A 181 13.85 14.30 1.99
N ASN A 182 14.82 15.22 2.08
CA ASN A 182 15.36 15.66 3.36
C ASN A 182 14.28 16.26 4.26
N ARG A 183 13.35 17.02 3.69
CA ARG A 183 12.21 17.58 4.42
C ARG A 183 11.29 16.47 4.93
N ALA A 184 10.93 15.50 4.10
CA ALA A 184 10.05 14.40 4.49
C ALA A 184 10.67 13.54 5.61
N ILE A 185 11.98 13.26 5.52
CA ILE A 185 12.72 12.55 6.57
C ILE A 185 12.69 13.36 7.86
N PHE A 186 13.09 14.64 7.81
CA PHE A 186 13.09 15.51 8.98
C PHE A 186 11.70 15.60 9.64
N GLN A 187 10.65 15.85 8.85
CA GLN A 187 9.29 15.93 9.37
C GLN A 187 8.81 14.61 9.99
N SER A 188 9.16 13.48 9.36
CA SER A 188 8.81 12.15 9.89
C SER A 188 9.54 11.88 11.21
N GLU A 189 10.83 12.19 11.30
CA GLU A 189 11.63 12.05 12.52
C GLU A 189 11.09 12.93 13.65
N GLN A 190 10.81 14.20 13.39
CA GLN A 190 10.24 15.11 14.40
C GLN A 190 8.86 14.66 14.88
N ALA A 191 7.99 14.23 13.95
CA ALA A 191 6.66 13.76 14.29
C ALA A 191 6.69 12.46 15.11
N VAL A 192 7.55 11.50 14.76
CA VAL A 192 7.74 10.26 15.52
C VAL A 192 8.31 10.56 16.91
N ALA A 193 9.35 11.40 17.00
CA ALA A 193 9.94 11.78 18.27
C ALA A 193 8.92 12.46 19.20
N LEU A 194 8.10 13.38 18.68
CA LEU A 194 7.03 14.01 19.45
C LEU A 194 6.05 12.99 20.04
N VAL A 195 5.62 12.01 19.24
CA VAL A 195 4.67 10.99 19.70
C VAL A 195 5.30 10.07 20.76
N GLN A 196 6.57 9.72 20.59
CA GLN A 196 7.33 8.97 21.59
C GLN A 196 7.45 9.74 22.92
N ASP A 197 7.79 11.02 22.86
CA ASP A 197 7.88 11.89 24.04
C ASP A 197 6.52 12.01 24.76
N LEU A 198 5.43 12.19 24.02
CA LEU A 198 4.07 12.23 24.58
C LEU A 198 3.69 10.91 25.25
N ALA A 199 3.98 9.77 24.60
CA ALA A 199 3.71 8.45 25.17
C ALA A 199 4.50 8.22 26.47
N GLN A 200 5.79 8.60 26.50
CA GLN A 200 6.62 8.50 27.70
C GLN A 200 6.10 9.39 28.82
N GLN A 201 5.67 10.62 28.52
CA GLN A 201 5.08 11.53 29.50
C GLN A 201 3.76 10.97 30.07
N GLU A 202 2.88 10.42 29.21
CA GLU A 202 1.64 9.77 29.63
C GLU A 202 1.91 8.55 30.52
N ALA A 203 2.88 7.70 30.17
CA ALA A 203 3.27 6.54 30.95
C ALA A 203 3.86 6.94 32.31
N ALA A 204 4.71 7.97 32.35
CA ALA A 204 5.30 8.51 33.58
C ALA A 204 4.26 9.18 34.49
N ALA A 205 3.23 9.80 33.94
CA ALA A 205 2.16 10.45 34.70
C ALA A 205 1.23 9.43 35.40
N ALA A 206 1.07 8.24 34.84
CA ALA A 206 0.25 7.16 35.39
C ALA A 206 0.97 5.80 35.29
N PRO A 207 2.07 5.59 36.06
CA PRO A 207 2.91 4.42 35.91
C PRO A 207 2.18 3.14 36.31
N MET A 208 2.51 2.05 35.62
CA MET A 208 1.97 0.72 35.90
C MET A 208 3.00 -0.15 36.61
N ASP A 209 2.63 -0.67 37.78
CA ASP A 209 3.46 -1.65 38.48
C ASP A 209 3.34 -3.06 37.87
N ALA A 210 4.30 -3.93 38.22
CA ALA A 210 4.38 -5.27 37.66
C ALA A 210 3.20 -6.19 38.07
N GLY A 211 2.60 -5.96 39.24
CA GLY A 211 1.45 -6.73 39.71
C GLY A 211 0.20 -6.38 38.90
N ALA A 212 -0.09 -5.08 38.76
CA ALA A 212 -1.18 -4.59 37.93
C ALA A 212 -1.04 -5.05 36.46
N PHE A 213 0.16 -5.02 35.90
CA PHE A 213 0.42 -5.54 34.56
C PHE A 213 0.14 -7.05 34.47
N ALA A 214 0.60 -7.84 35.44
CA ALA A 214 0.36 -9.28 35.48
C ALA A 214 -1.14 -9.61 35.59
N ASP A 215 -1.89 -8.88 36.42
CA ASP A 215 -3.34 -9.04 36.58
C ASP A 215 -4.08 -8.76 35.25
N LEU A 216 -3.64 -7.76 34.49
CA LEU A 216 -4.19 -7.43 33.17
C LEU A 216 -3.89 -8.53 32.14
N LEU A 217 -2.68 -9.09 32.14
CA LEU A 217 -2.34 -10.23 31.28
C LEU A 217 -3.15 -11.48 31.67
N GLN A 218 -3.37 -11.70 32.96
CA GLN A 218 -4.23 -12.77 33.44
C GLN A 218 -5.68 -12.56 33.00
N LEU A 219 -6.23 -11.35 33.10
CA LEU A 219 -7.56 -11.01 32.59
C LEU A 219 -7.71 -11.32 31.09
N LEU A 220 -6.69 -11.02 30.27
CA LEU A 220 -6.69 -11.39 28.85
C LEU A 220 -6.74 -12.90 28.65
N GLN A 221 -5.95 -13.66 29.41
CA GLN A 221 -5.92 -15.12 29.32
C GLN A 221 -7.25 -15.74 29.76
N GLU A 222 -7.83 -15.28 30.87
CA GLU A 222 -9.11 -15.76 31.39
C GLU A 222 -10.27 -15.46 30.44
N ASN A 223 -10.23 -14.34 29.73
CA ASN A 223 -11.27 -13.98 28.78
C ASN A 223 -11.16 -14.79 27.46
N ARG A 224 -9.99 -15.37 27.17
CA ARG A 224 -9.76 -16.27 26.02
C ARG A 224 -10.25 -17.69 26.25
N ARG A 225 -11.49 -17.81 26.70
CA ARG A 225 -12.12 -19.06 27.16
C ARG A 225 -12.95 -19.80 26.11
N TYR A 226 -13.14 -19.21 24.93
CA TYR A 226 -13.92 -19.81 23.85
C TYR A 226 -13.02 -20.57 22.87
N GLY A 227 -13.52 -21.68 22.33
CA GLY A 227 -12.96 -22.27 21.12
C GLY A 227 -13.31 -21.42 19.89
N VAL A 228 -12.88 -21.84 18.70
CA VAL A 228 -13.21 -21.14 17.45
C VAL A 228 -13.84 -22.09 16.47
N GLN A 229 -15.05 -21.77 16.02
CA GLN A 229 -15.70 -22.44 14.91
C GLN A 229 -15.60 -21.58 13.65
N ARG A 230 -14.93 -22.09 12.62
CA ARG A 230 -14.84 -21.42 11.31
C ARG A 230 -16.00 -21.80 10.41
N VAL A 231 -16.63 -20.82 9.77
CA VAL A 231 -17.75 -21.01 8.83
C VAL A 231 -17.54 -20.12 7.60
N ASN A 232 -17.74 -20.66 6.40
CA ASN A 232 -17.82 -19.84 5.19
C ASN A 232 -19.26 -19.42 4.96
N LEU A 233 -19.53 -18.11 4.99
CA LEU A 233 -20.84 -17.55 4.69
C LEU A 233 -20.86 -17.01 3.25
N VAL A 234 -21.76 -17.54 2.43
CA VAL A 234 -22.05 -16.95 1.12
C VAL A 234 -23.03 -15.79 1.32
N VAL A 235 -22.62 -14.60 0.91
CA VAL A 235 -23.45 -13.39 1.00
C VAL A 235 -23.92 -13.02 -0.41
N PRO A 236 -25.23 -12.94 -0.67
CA PRO A 236 -25.74 -12.47 -1.96
C PRO A 236 -25.19 -11.08 -2.27
N GLY A 237 -24.61 -10.91 -3.47
CA GLY A 237 -23.95 -9.68 -3.91
C GLY A 237 -22.42 -9.72 -3.82
N LEU A 238 -21.86 -10.58 -2.97
CA LEU A 238 -20.42 -10.82 -2.90
C LEU A 238 -20.02 -12.02 -3.75
N THR A 239 -18.89 -11.90 -4.44
CA THR A 239 -18.31 -12.92 -5.31
C THR A 239 -17.48 -13.96 -4.54
N ARG A 240 -16.96 -13.58 -3.37
CA ARG A 240 -16.18 -14.45 -2.48
C ARG A 240 -16.94 -14.72 -1.17
N PRO A 241 -16.88 -15.94 -0.61
CA PRO A 241 -17.48 -16.19 0.68
C PRO A 241 -16.76 -15.43 1.80
N VAL A 242 -17.51 -15.00 2.80
CA VAL A 242 -16.98 -14.37 4.01
C VAL A 242 -16.51 -15.45 4.98
N ALA A 243 -15.29 -15.33 5.50
CA ALA A 243 -14.78 -16.24 6.53
C ALA A 243 -15.24 -15.78 7.91
N LEU A 244 -16.11 -16.54 8.55
CA LEU A 244 -16.56 -16.30 9.92
C LEU A 244 -15.70 -17.09 10.92
N TYR A 245 -15.31 -16.43 12.00
CA TYR A 245 -14.66 -17.02 13.17
C TYR A 245 -15.58 -16.79 14.36
N LEU A 246 -16.31 -17.83 14.75
CA LEU A 246 -17.37 -17.75 15.75
C LEU A 246 -16.88 -18.31 17.09
N PRO A 247 -17.12 -17.63 18.23
CA PRO A 247 -16.75 -18.15 19.54
C PRO A 247 -17.53 -19.43 19.85
N GLN A 248 -16.81 -20.54 19.99
CA GLN A 248 -17.38 -21.83 20.34
C GLN A 248 -17.40 -21.98 21.86
N VAL A 249 -18.60 -22.18 22.41
CA VAL A 249 -18.77 -22.44 23.85
C VAL A 249 -18.26 -23.85 24.16
N LEU A 250 -17.38 -23.97 25.14
CA LEU A 250 -16.77 -25.24 25.58
C LEU A 250 -17.32 -25.65 26.95
N GLY A 251 -17.61 -26.95 27.13
CA GLY A 251 -18.08 -27.50 28.40
C GLY A 251 -19.41 -26.89 28.89
N GLU A 252 -19.48 -26.58 30.18
CA GLU A 252 -20.69 -26.02 30.83
C GLU A 252 -20.83 -24.49 30.69
N GLN A 253 -19.94 -23.85 29.91
CA GLN A 253 -20.03 -22.42 29.68
C GLN A 253 -21.34 -22.04 28.97
N ARG A 254 -21.76 -20.78 29.16
CA ARG A 254 -22.96 -20.25 28.50
C ARG A 254 -22.56 -19.15 27.52
N SER A 255 -23.25 -19.10 26.38
CA SER A 255 -23.19 -17.94 25.49
C SER A 255 -23.69 -16.69 26.23
N PRO A 256 -23.13 -15.50 25.94
CA PRO A 256 -23.68 -14.25 26.44
C PRO A 256 -25.15 -14.11 26.04
N SER A 257 -26.02 -13.73 26.98
CA SER A 257 -27.47 -13.62 26.74
C SER A 257 -27.80 -12.65 25.60
N GLN A 258 -27.08 -11.53 25.52
CA GLN A 258 -27.19 -10.51 24.47
C GLN A 258 -26.58 -10.93 23.11
N GLY A 259 -25.76 -11.98 23.08
CA GLY A 259 -24.98 -12.38 21.91
C GLY A 259 -23.53 -11.89 21.96
N PHE A 260 -22.71 -12.36 21.01
CA PHE A 260 -21.32 -11.93 20.88
C PHE A 260 -21.24 -10.64 20.03
N PRO A 261 -20.38 -9.67 20.39
CA PRO A 261 -20.09 -8.54 19.50
C PRO A 261 -19.44 -9.05 18.21
N LEU A 262 -19.55 -8.26 17.14
CA LEU A 262 -19.05 -8.60 15.81
C LEU A 262 -17.93 -7.64 15.40
N VAL A 263 -16.81 -8.17 14.92
CA VAL A 263 -15.76 -7.39 14.26
C VAL A 263 -15.66 -7.82 12.80
N ILE A 264 -15.71 -6.86 11.88
CA ILE A 264 -15.43 -7.10 10.47
C ILE A 264 -13.95 -6.81 10.21
N ILE A 265 -13.26 -7.66 9.45
CA ILE A 265 -11.89 -7.38 9.00
C ILE A 265 -11.88 -7.13 7.49
N SER A 266 -11.35 -5.97 7.09
CA SER A 266 -11.09 -5.59 5.69
C SER A 266 -9.57 -5.55 5.45
N HIS A 267 -9.10 -6.32 4.46
CA HIS A 267 -7.68 -6.43 4.12
C HIS A 267 -7.12 -5.17 3.42
N GLY A 268 -5.80 -5.04 3.28
CA GLY A 268 -5.17 -4.03 2.41
C GLY A 268 -5.15 -4.43 0.94
N LEU A 269 -4.59 -3.61 0.06
CA LEU A 269 -4.39 -3.97 -1.35
C LEU A 269 -3.60 -5.29 -1.47
N GLY A 270 -4.04 -6.20 -2.34
CA GLY A 270 -3.40 -7.50 -2.53
C GLY A 270 -3.69 -8.53 -1.44
N GLY A 271 -4.42 -8.17 -0.39
CA GLY A 271 -4.77 -9.09 0.68
C GLY A 271 -5.92 -10.04 0.35
N THR A 272 -6.26 -10.89 1.31
CA THR A 272 -7.38 -11.83 1.26
C THR A 272 -8.13 -11.86 2.59
N ARG A 273 -9.23 -12.63 2.66
CA ARG A 273 -9.91 -12.92 3.93
C ARG A 273 -9.06 -13.70 4.94
N GLU A 274 -7.91 -14.25 4.54
CA GLU A 274 -7.02 -15.02 5.42
C GLU A 274 -5.85 -14.18 5.96
N SER A 275 -5.59 -12.99 5.41
CA SER A 275 -4.42 -12.17 5.76
C SER A 275 -4.33 -11.76 7.23
N TYR A 276 -5.47 -11.78 7.94
CA TYR A 276 -5.57 -11.50 9.37
C TYR A 276 -6.23 -12.65 10.15
N ALA A 277 -6.10 -13.88 9.66
CA ALA A 277 -6.65 -15.06 10.35
C ALA A 277 -6.10 -15.20 11.77
N TYR A 278 -4.84 -14.82 12.03
CA TYR A 278 -4.25 -14.83 13.38
C TYR A 278 -5.03 -13.94 14.34
N LEU A 279 -5.43 -12.75 13.89
CA LEU A 279 -6.19 -11.77 14.67
C LEU A 279 -7.64 -12.22 14.83
N ALA A 280 -8.26 -12.68 13.74
CA ALA A 280 -9.63 -13.18 13.74
C ALA A 280 -9.82 -14.34 14.73
N ASN A 281 -8.90 -15.32 14.71
CA ASN A 281 -8.90 -16.42 15.66
C ASN A 281 -8.72 -15.92 17.10
N PHE A 282 -7.78 -15.01 17.34
CA PHE A 282 -7.52 -14.49 18.69
C PHE A 282 -8.74 -13.77 19.28
N LEU A 283 -9.35 -12.86 18.51
CA LEU A 283 -10.58 -12.17 18.91
C LEU A 283 -11.73 -13.15 19.18
N ALA A 284 -11.91 -14.18 18.35
CA ALA A 284 -12.91 -15.22 18.55
C ALA A 284 -12.71 -16.00 19.87
N THR A 285 -11.47 -16.34 20.22
CA THR A 285 -11.19 -16.96 21.53
C THR A 285 -11.55 -16.05 22.71
N GLY A 286 -11.43 -14.72 22.52
CA GLY A 286 -11.81 -13.69 23.49
C GLY A 286 -13.30 -13.32 23.49
N GLY A 287 -14.16 -14.09 22.82
CA GLY A 287 -15.60 -13.86 22.80
C GLY A 287 -16.05 -12.73 21.88
N VAL A 288 -15.31 -12.48 20.80
CA VAL A 288 -15.70 -11.54 19.74
C VAL A 288 -15.87 -12.31 18.44
N ALA A 289 -17.07 -12.34 17.87
CA ALA A 289 -17.26 -12.97 16.57
C ALA A 289 -16.59 -12.13 15.48
N VAL A 290 -15.95 -12.78 14.51
CA VAL A 290 -15.23 -12.07 13.44
C VAL A 290 -15.73 -12.50 12.07
N ALA A 291 -15.88 -11.54 11.16
CA ALA A 291 -16.13 -11.78 9.75
C ALA A 291 -15.02 -11.14 8.91
N ALA A 292 -14.16 -11.96 8.31
CA ALA A 292 -13.13 -11.51 7.39
C ALA A 292 -13.67 -11.53 5.95
N ILE A 293 -13.60 -10.39 5.29
CA ILE A 293 -14.15 -10.16 3.94
C ILE A 293 -13.00 -10.17 2.94
N GLU A 294 -13.27 -10.65 1.73
CA GLU A 294 -12.38 -10.52 0.58
C GLU A 294 -13.05 -9.65 -0.49
N HIS A 295 -12.40 -8.53 -0.82
CA HIS A 295 -12.90 -7.56 -1.79
C HIS A 295 -12.29 -7.85 -3.16
N THR A 296 -13.11 -8.31 -4.10
CA THR A 296 -12.65 -8.61 -5.46
C THR A 296 -12.38 -7.34 -6.25
N GLY A 297 -11.27 -7.25 -6.98
CA GLY A 297 -10.89 -6.02 -7.68
C GLY A 297 -9.78 -5.24 -6.98
N SER A 298 -9.35 -5.69 -5.80
CA SER A 298 -8.10 -5.27 -5.17
C SER A 298 -7.49 -6.35 -4.25
N ASN A 299 -8.02 -7.58 -4.29
CA ASN A 299 -7.46 -8.73 -3.57
C ASN A 299 -6.22 -9.30 -4.28
N ALA A 300 -5.58 -10.30 -3.68
CA ALA A 300 -4.45 -11.02 -4.27
C ALA A 300 -4.71 -11.46 -5.73
N GLN A 301 -5.93 -11.91 -6.02
CA GLN A 301 -6.31 -12.33 -7.37
C GLN A 301 -6.27 -11.18 -8.38
N GLN A 302 -6.66 -9.96 -8.00
CA GLN A 302 -6.55 -8.79 -8.88
C GLN A 302 -5.08 -8.53 -9.25
N LEU A 303 -4.18 -8.56 -8.26
CA LEU A 303 -2.76 -8.34 -8.51
C LEU A 303 -2.17 -9.44 -9.41
N MET A 304 -2.54 -10.70 -9.18
CA MET A 304 -2.13 -11.79 -10.07
C MET A 304 -2.67 -11.62 -11.49
N ALA A 305 -3.95 -11.25 -11.63
CA ALA A 305 -4.54 -10.96 -12.94
C ALA A 305 -3.79 -9.83 -13.66
N LEU A 306 -3.32 -8.81 -12.93
CA LEU A 306 -2.51 -7.73 -13.51
C LEU A 306 -1.18 -8.26 -14.03
N LEU A 307 -0.47 -9.04 -13.21
CA LEU A 307 0.83 -9.63 -13.57
C LEU A 307 0.72 -10.59 -14.77
N GLU A 308 -0.42 -11.28 -14.90
CA GLU A 308 -0.75 -12.18 -16.01
C GLU A 308 -1.31 -11.44 -17.25
N GLY A 309 -1.54 -10.12 -17.17
CA GLY A 309 -2.11 -9.32 -18.26
C GLY A 309 -3.59 -9.60 -18.54
N LEU A 310 -4.32 -10.13 -17.57
CA LEU A 310 -5.77 -10.38 -17.62
C LEU A 310 -6.60 -9.14 -17.21
N THR A 311 -5.96 -8.12 -16.65
CA THR A 311 -6.52 -6.82 -16.31
C THR A 311 -5.45 -5.75 -16.47
N ASP A 312 -5.88 -4.52 -16.73
CA ASP A 312 -5.07 -3.31 -16.90
C ASP A 312 -5.11 -2.39 -15.67
N ALA A 313 -5.69 -2.84 -14.56
CA ALA A 313 -5.86 -2.05 -13.34
C ALA A 313 -5.18 -2.72 -12.13
N VAL A 314 -4.44 -1.95 -11.32
CA VAL A 314 -3.98 -2.40 -10.00
C VAL A 314 -5.18 -2.60 -9.06
N VAL A 315 -6.12 -1.65 -9.13
CA VAL A 315 -7.35 -1.58 -8.35
C VAL A 315 -8.49 -1.22 -9.28
N ALA A 316 -9.59 -1.97 -9.21
CA ALA A 316 -10.80 -1.65 -9.94
C ALA A 316 -11.37 -0.29 -9.50
N ASP A 317 -11.83 0.52 -10.45
CA ASP A 317 -12.25 1.92 -10.22
C ASP A 317 -13.29 2.11 -9.12
N ASP A 318 -14.16 1.11 -8.92
CA ASP A 318 -15.25 1.18 -7.96
C ASP A 318 -14.85 0.80 -6.53
N GLU A 319 -13.62 0.36 -6.27
CA GLU A 319 -13.20 -0.20 -4.97
C GLU A 319 -13.31 0.80 -3.82
N PHE A 320 -13.01 2.08 -4.03
CA PHE A 320 -13.22 3.12 -3.02
C PHE A 320 -14.68 3.18 -2.54
N ILE A 321 -15.64 2.86 -3.42
CA ILE A 321 -17.07 2.86 -3.10
C ILE A 321 -17.56 1.49 -2.66
N ARG A 322 -17.11 0.44 -3.33
CA ARG A 322 -17.60 -0.93 -3.15
C ARG A 322 -17.10 -1.55 -1.86
N ARG A 323 -15.87 -1.28 -1.40
CA ARG A 323 -15.36 -1.92 -0.17
C ARG A 323 -16.20 -1.57 1.07
N PRO A 324 -16.56 -0.30 1.36
CA PRO A 324 -17.51 0.01 2.44
C PRO A 324 -18.89 -0.62 2.22
N GLN A 325 -19.36 -0.67 0.98
CA GLN A 325 -20.66 -1.28 0.66
C GLN A 325 -20.66 -2.81 0.87
N ASP A 326 -19.58 -3.50 0.55
CA ASP A 326 -19.41 -4.94 0.80
C ASP A 326 -19.52 -5.22 2.30
N VAL A 327 -18.82 -4.43 3.14
CA VAL A 327 -18.93 -4.53 4.61
C VAL A 327 -20.38 -4.32 5.07
N SER A 328 -21.03 -3.26 4.59
CA SER A 328 -22.42 -2.95 4.92
C SER A 328 -23.40 -4.04 4.48
N GLN A 329 -23.14 -4.70 3.34
CA GLN A 329 -23.89 -5.84 2.84
C GLN A 329 -23.69 -7.08 3.71
N VAL A 330 -22.46 -7.37 4.12
CA VAL A 330 -22.14 -8.48 5.04
C VAL A 330 -22.83 -8.29 6.40
N ILE A 331 -22.77 -7.09 6.97
CA ILE A 331 -23.50 -6.77 8.23
C ILE A 331 -24.99 -7.02 8.05
N SER A 332 -25.57 -6.58 6.92
CA SER A 332 -26.99 -6.79 6.62
C SER A 332 -27.35 -8.27 6.44
N ALA A 333 -26.46 -9.06 5.83
CA ALA A 333 -26.64 -10.49 5.65
C ALA A 333 -26.57 -11.24 6.99
N LEU A 334 -25.59 -10.92 7.84
CA LEU A 334 -25.46 -11.48 9.18
C LEU A 334 -26.66 -11.12 10.07
N LYS A 335 -27.23 -9.92 9.94
CA LYS A 335 -28.48 -9.57 10.63
C LYS A 335 -29.63 -10.50 10.25
N ARG A 336 -29.72 -10.92 8.98
CA ARG A 336 -30.75 -11.87 8.51
C ARG A 336 -30.54 -13.29 9.03
N THR A 337 -29.30 -13.67 9.37
CA THR A 337 -29.00 -14.98 10.00
C THR A 337 -29.32 -15.00 11.50
N GLN A 338 -29.78 -13.89 12.08
CA GLN A 338 -30.23 -13.83 13.47
C GLN A 338 -31.73 -14.16 13.61
N THR A 339 -32.25 -15.03 12.74
CA THR A 339 -33.66 -15.45 12.73
C THR A 339 -33.78 -16.97 12.87
N PRO A 340 -34.89 -17.51 13.42
CA PRO A 340 -35.05 -18.97 13.61
C PRO A 340 -34.99 -19.83 12.34
N ARG A 341 -35.06 -19.23 11.14
CA ARG A 341 -35.09 -19.93 9.85
C ARG A 341 -33.71 -20.13 9.24
N LEU A 342 -32.71 -19.35 9.64
CA LEU A 342 -31.35 -19.39 9.10
C LEU A 342 -30.39 -19.06 10.24
N THR A 343 -30.05 -20.04 11.08
CA THR A 343 -29.40 -19.79 12.36
C THR A 343 -27.90 -20.07 12.28
N LEU A 344 -27.07 -19.06 12.56
CA LEU A 344 -25.64 -19.29 12.85
C LEU A 344 -25.49 -20.10 14.16
N PRO A 345 -24.38 -20.82 14.35
CA PRO A 345 -24.11 -21.56 15.59
C PRO A 345 -24.11 -20.70 16.86
N VAL A 346 -23.99 -19.37 16.71
CA VAL A 346 -23.97 -18.39 17.79
C VAL A 346 -24.91 -17.24 17.49
N ARG A 347 -25.41 -16.61 18.55
CA ARG A 347 -26.11 -15.33 18.48
C ARG A 347 -25.10 -14.19 18.37
N LEU A 348 -25.28 -13.34 17.37
CA LEU A 348 -24.54 -12.10 17.18
C LEU A 348 -25.34 -10.93 17.74
N ASP A 349 -24.64 -10.00 18.38
CA ASP A 349 -25.19 -8.73 18.80
C ASP A 349 -24.92 -7.67 17.72
N MET A 350 -25.96 -7.36 16.95
CA MET A 350 -25.87 -6.48 15.78
C MET A 350 -25.81 -4.99 16.14
N ASP A 351 -25.85 -4.64 17.43
CA ASP A 351 -25.67 -3.26 17.93
C ASP A 351 -24.24 -2.99 18.39
N ARG A 352 -23.40 -4.04 18.51
CA ARG A 352 -21.98 -3.97 18.91
C ARG A 352 -21.07 -4.44 17.78
N ILE A 353 -20.89 -3.59 16.77
CA ILE A 353 -20.09 -3.89 15.58
C ILE A 353 -18.85 -3.01 15.53
N GLY A 354 -17.67 -3.64 15.43
CA GLY A 354 -16.41 -2.98 15.14
C GLY A 354 -15.88 -3.32 13.75
N VAL A 355 -14.91 -2.52 13.27
CA VAL A 355 -14.19 -2.82 12.02
C VAL A 355 -12.69 -2.72 12.26
N VAL A 356 -11.95 -3.73 11.81
CA VAL A 356 -10.49 -3.70 11.66
C VAL A 356 -10.18 -3.50 10.19
N GLY A 357 -9.24 -2.61 9.89
CA GLY A 357 -8.82 -2.34 8.52
C GLY A 357 -7.32 -2.08 8.45
N GLN A 358 -6.64 -2.58 7.42
CA GLN A 358 -5.23 -2.23 7.16
C GLN A 358 -5.06 -1.57 5.80
N SER A 359 -4.24 -0.52 5.70
CA SER A 359 -3.97 0.17 4.43
C SER A 359 -5.27 0.60 3.74
N PHE A 360 -5.58 0.03 2.56
CA PHE A 360 -6.84 0.28 1.88
C PHE A 360 -8.08 -0.26 2.63
N GLY A 361 -7.93 -1.29 3.46
CA GLY A 361 -8.94 -1.69 4.45
C GLY A 361 -9.07 -0.69 5.60
N GLY A 362 -8.00 0.03 5.94
CA GLY A 362 -8.03 1.15 6.88
C GLY A 362 -8.87 2.30 6.34
N TYR A 363 -8.69 2.66 5.07
CA TYR A 363 -9.60 3.54 4.33
C TYR A 363 -11.06 3.05 4.42
N THR A 364 -11.31 1.76 4.17
CA THR A 364 -12.67 1.17 4.26
C THR A 364 -13.29 1.40 5.64
N ALA A 365 -12.53 1.16 6.71
CA ALA A 365 -12.99 1.34 8.09
C ALA A 365 -13.27 2.82 8.42
N LEU A 366 -12.41 3.74 7.97
CA LEU A 366 -12.60 5.19 8.14
C LEU A 366 -13.86 5.68 7.41
N ALA A 367 -14.08 5.26 6.16
CA ALA A 367 -15.28 5.59 5.39
C ALA A 367 -16.55 5.08 6.10
N LEU A 368 -16.55 3.83 6.57
CA LEU A 368 -17.66 3.25 7.34
C LEU A 368 -17.94 4.00 8.64
N ALA A 369 -16.90 4.55 9.27
CA ALA A 369 -16.99 5.32 10.50
C ALA A 369 -17.47 6.77 10.30
N GLY A 370 -17.65 7.22 9.06
CA GLY A 370 -18.21 8.53 8.74
C GLY A 370 -17.29 9.48 7.99
N ALA A 371 -16.05 9.09 7.69
CA ALA A 371 -15.16 9.93 6.89
C ALA A 371 -15.71 10.11 5.47
N THR A 372 -15.83 11.36 5.02
CA THR A 372 -16.29 11.73 3.67
C THR A 372 -15.14 12.30 2.85
N PHE A 373 -15.28 12.31 1.53
CA PHE A 373 -14.20 12.76 0.67
C PHE A 373 -14.01 14.28 0.78
N ASP A 374 -12.75 14.71 0.82
CA ASP A 374 -12.39 16.13 0.69
C ASP A 374 -11.98 16.38 -0.75
N GLN A 375 -12.97 16.75 -1.57
CA GLN A 375 -12.76 16.96 -3.01
C GLN A 375 -11.73 18.07 -3.27
N ALA A 376 -11.71 19.12 -2.44
CA ALA A 376 -10.74 20.20 -2.60
C ALA A 376 -9.32 19.70 -2.32
N LYS A 377 -9.14 18.87 -1.29
CA LYS A 377 -7.85 18.22 -0.99
C LYS A 377 -7.42 17.28 -2.11
N LEU A 378 -8.34 16.47 -2.63
CA LEU A 378 -8.06 15.59 -3.76
C LEU A 378 -7.59 16.39 -5.00
N GLU A 379 -8.29 17.47 -5.34
CA GLU A 379 -7.92 18.34 -6.47
C GLU A 379 -6.59 19.09 -6.26
N GLU A 380 -6.23 19.42 -5.02
CA GLU A 380 -4.96 20.08 -4.68
C GLU A 380 -3.76 19.13 -4.83
N PHE A 381 -3.92 17.86 -4.45
CA PHE A 381 -2.79 16.91 -4.36
C PHE A 381 -2.70 15.94 -5.54
N CYS A 382 -3.71 15.88 -6.42
CA CYS A 382 -3.78 14.89 -7.50
C CYS A 382 -4.01 15.50 -8.90
N PRO A 383 -3.24 15.08 -9.93
CA PRO A 383 -2.05 14.23 -9.81
C PRO A 383 -0.93 14.99 -9.08
N PRO A 384 -0.01 14.28 -8.38
CA PRO A 384 1.09 14.94 -7.68
C PRO A 384 1.93 15.78 -8.64
N SER A 385 2.07 17.07 -8.33
CA SER A 385 2.85 18.00 -9.17
C SER A 385 4.37 17.90 -8.95
N GLN A 386 4.81 17.09 -7.98
CA GLN A 386 6.20 16.85 -7.60
C GLN A 386 6.34 15.39 -7.18
N ILE A 387 7.56 14.86 -7.18
CA ILE A 387 7.82 13.49 -6.68
C ILE A 387 7.35 13.37 -5.24
N SER A 388 6.41 12.45 -5.00
CA SER A 388 5.91 12.16 -3.66
C SER A 388 6.66 10.97 -3.07
N LEU A 389 7.13 11.10 -1.82
CA LEU A 389 7.65 9.97 -1.05
C LEU A 389 6.57 9.18 -0.30
N ASN A 390 5.30 9.42 -0.65
CA ASN A 390 4.16 8.67 -0.16
C ASN A 390 3.55 7.88 -1.33
N PRO A 391 3.99 6.62 -1.56
CA PRO A 391 3.48 5.79 -2.66
C PRO A 391 1.97 5.54 -2.60
N SER A 392 1.36 5.61 -1.41
CA SER A 392 -0.09 5.46 -1.29
C SER A 392 -0.88 6.54 -2.04
N LEU A 393 -0.27 7.69 -2.37
CA LEU A 393 -0.91 8.71 -3.21
C LEU A 393 -1.24 8.21 -4.62
N LEU A 394 -0.45 7.27 -5.15
CA LEU A 394 -0.75 6.64 -6.45
C LEU A 394 -2.13 5.98 -6.44
N LEU A 395 -2.50 5.37 -5.31
CA LEU A 395 -3.82 4.77 -5.12
C LEU A 395 -4.87 5.82 -4.75
N GLN A 396 -4.57 6.72 -3.82
CA GLN A 396 -5.53 7.75 -3.37
C GLN A 396 -5.97 8.68 -4.51
N CYS A 397 -5.09 9.02 -5.45
CA CYS A 397 -5.44 9.88 -6.58
C CYS A 397 -6.41 9.25 -7.59
N GLN A 398 -6.60 7.93 -7.57
CA GLN A 398 -7.67 7.28 -8.32
C GLN A 398 -9.06 7.77 -7.88
N ALA A 399 -9.20 8.20 -6.61
CA ALA A 399 -10.46 8.67 -6.04
C ALA A 399 -10.94 10.00 -6.65
N VAL A 400 -10.07 10.81 -7.26
CA VAL A 400 -10.42 12.10 -7.90
C VAL A 400 -11.56 11.95 -8.90
N ARG A 401 -11.60 10.83 -9.62
CA ARG A 401 -12.59 10.56 -10.68
C ARG A 401 -13.98 10.20 -10.16
N LEU A 402 -14.09 9.88 -8.87
CA LEU A 402 -15.33 9.41 -8.26
C LEU A 402 -16.26 10.55 -7.82
N GLY A 403 -15.76 11.80 -7.80
CA GLY A 403 -16.43 12.92 -7.16
C GLY A 403 -16.58 12.72 -5.65
N ASP A 404 -17.46 13.48 -4.98
CA ASP A 404 -17.81 13.26 -3.58
C ASP A 404 -18.90 12.18 -3.46
N PRO A 405 -18.58 10.94 -3.02
CA PRO A 405 -19.60 9.93 -2.76
C PRO A 405 -20.50 10.28 -1.56
N GLY A 406 -20.16 11.32 -0.79
CA GLY A 406 -20.89 11.84 0.36
C GLY A 406 -21.01 10.82 1.50
N GLY A 407 -21.97 11.05 2.40
CA GLY A 407 -22.30 10.15 3.52
C GLY A 407 -22.87 8.77 3.12
N ARG A 408 -22.75 8.36 1.84
CA ARG A 408 -23.26 7.07 1.33
C ARG A 408 -22.36 5.87 1.66
N LEU A 409 -21.15 6.12 2.16
CA LEU A 409 -20.19 5.08 2.53
C LEU A 409 -20.22 4.73 4.03
N ALA A 410 -20.71 5.64 4.86
CA ALA A 410 -20.85 5.44 6.29
C ALA A 410 -21.89 4.37 6.61
N ASP A 411 -21.64 3.56 7.63
CA ASP A 411 -22.60 2.61 8.18
C ASP A 411 -22.85 2.90 9.66
N PRO A 412 -24.02 3.43 10.04
CA PRO A 412 -24.31 3.82 11.42
C PRO A 412 -24.32 2.65 12.42
N ARG A 413 -24.27 1.40 11.92
CA ARG A 413 -24.14 0.21 12.77
C ARG A 413 -22.70 -0.01 13.24
N VAL A 414 -21.71 0.56 12.57
CA VAL A 414 -20.30 0.51 13.02
C VAL A 414 -20.13 1.44 14.22
N ARG A 415 -19.62 0.90 15.32
CA ARG A 415 -19.52 1.56 16.63
C ARG A 415 -18.09 1.77 17.12
N SER A 416 -17.09 1.17 16.47
CA SER A 416 -15.69 1.24 16.87
C SER A 416 -14.79 0.82 15.71
N ILE A 417 -13.64 1.48 15.52
CA ILE A 417 -12.69 1.12 14.46
C ILE A 417 -11.26 0.98 14.96
N PHE A 418 -10.53 0.02 14.40
CA PHE A 418 -9.12 -0.24 14.65
C PHE A 418 -8.40 -0.28 13.30
N VAL A 419 -7.65 0.76 12.97
CA VAL A 419 -7.03 0.95 11.65
C VAL A 419 -5.51 0.84 11.73
N MET A 420 -4.92 0.02 10.86
CA MET A 420 -3.50 -0.29 10.84
C MET A 420 -2.86 0.25 9.57
N ASN A 421 -1.87 1.12 9.69
CA ASN A 421 -1.24 1.81 8.56
C ASN A 421 -2.28 2.28 7.52
N PRO A 422 -3.39 2.94 7.92
CA PRO A 422 -4.44 3.31 6.98
C PRO A 422 -3.89 4.26 5.91
N ILE A 423 -4.49 4.20 4.73
CA ILE A 423 -4.42 5.30 3.76
C ILE A 423 -5.68 6.16 3.89
N GLY A 424 -5.63 7.38 3.38
CA GLY A 424 -6.81 8.22 3.20
C GLY A 424 -6.60 9.68 3.60
N SER A 425 -5.37 10.09 3.91
CA SER A 425 -5.05 11.47 4.30
C SER A 425 -5.52 12.49 3.26
N VAL A 426 -5.29 12.22 1.97
CA VAL A 426 -5.70 13.09 0.86
C VAL A 426 -7.16 12.86 0.48
N VAL A 427 -7.62 11.60 0.55
CA VAL A 427 -9.00 11.25 0.19
C VAL A 427 -10.01 11.93 1.11
N PHE A 428 -9.78 11.88 2.42
CA PHE A 428 -10.72 12.40 3.42
C PHE A 428 -10.36 13.80 3.91
N GLY A 429 -9.08 14.19 3.86
CA GLY A 429 -8.61 15.46 4.41
C GLY A 429 -8.94 15.66 5.89
N GLU A 430 -8.66 16.84 6.40
CA GLU A 430 -9.05 17.21 7.76
C GLU A 430 -10.58 17.24 7.92
N SER A 431 -11.29 17.70 6.88
CA SER A 431 -12.75 17.86 6.89
C SER A 431 -13.48 16.52 7.05
N GLY A 432 -13.04 15.46 6.35
CA GLY A 432 -13.61 14.12 6.44
C GLY A 432 -13.23 13.39 7.72
N TYR A 433 -11.95 13.43 8.14
CA TYR A 433 -11.53 12.82 9.41
C TYR A 433 -12.26 13.42 10.61
N GLY A 434 -12.53 14.73 10.58
CA GLY A 434 -13.24 15.44 11.63
C GLY A 434 -14.68 14.97 11.87
N LEU A 435 -15.28 14.24 10.92
CA LEU A 435 -16.65 13.70 11.03
C LEU A 435 -16.72 12.34 11.75
N ILE A 436 -15.58 11.70 12.02
CA ILE A 436 -15.55 10.39 12.70
C ILE A 436 -15.92 10.57 14.18
N THR A 437 -17.05 9.98 14.59
CA THR A 437 -17.57 10.08 15.97
C THR A 437 -17.39 8.83 16.81
N VAL A 438 -16.93 7.72 16.22
CA VAL A 438 -16.75 6.45 16.94
C VAL A 438 -15.35 6.36 17.58
N PRO A 439 -15.16 5.57 18.65
CA PRO A 439 -13.83 5.25 19.16
C PRO A 439 -12.92 4.72 18.05
N THR A 440 -11.68 5.23 18.01
CA THR A 440 -10.74 4.98 16.92
C THR A 440 -9.34 4.70 17.46
N MET A 441 -8.82 3.50 17.17
CA MET A 441 -7.40 3.17 17.33
C MET A 441 -6.70 3.31 15.97
N VAL A 442 -5.66 4.12 15.90
CA VAL A 442 -4.78 4.26 14.73
C VAL A 442 -3.43 3.64 15.06
N VAL A 443 -2.98 2.68 14.25
CA VAL A 443 -1.65 2.08 14.34
C VAL A 443 -0.80 2.59 13.19
N ALA A 444 0.41 3.06 13.47
CA ALA A 444 1.38 3.52 12.48
C ALA A 444 2.73 2.82 12.64
N GLY A 445 3.28 2.31 11.54
CA GLY A 445 4.63 1.76 11.47
C GLY A 445 5.65 2.85 11.14
N THR A 446 6.66 3.07 11.98
CA THR A 446 7.64 4.14 11.74
C THR A 446 8.59 3.87 10.57
N ALA A 447 8.65 2.62 10.10
CA ALA A 447 9.39 2.19 8.91
C ALA A 447 8.45 1.82 7.74
N ASP A 448 7.20 2.28 7.77
CA ASP A 448 6.26 2.11 6.66
C ASP A 448 6.67 2.99 5.47
N THR A 449 7.05 2.35 4.36
CA THR A 449 7.45 3.02 3.12
C THR A 449 6.35 3.06 2.07
N VAL A 450 5.18 2.46 2.33
CA VAL A 450 4.03 2.43 1.41
C VAL A 450 3.04 3.52 1.78
N SER A 451 2.70 3.63 3.06
CA SER A 451 1.84 4.65 3.66
C SER A 451 2.56 5.28 4.86
N PRO A 452 3.50 6.21 4.63
CA PRO A 452 4.40 6.67 5.67
C PRO A 452 3.70 7.26 6.90
N ALA A 453 4.25 6.93 8.09
CA ALA A 453 3.72 7.27 9.41
C ALA A 453 3.21 8.72 9.52
N PHE A 454 4.04 9.67 9.12
CA PHE A 454 3.74 11.09 9.28
C PHE A 454 2.52 11.56 8.46
N PRO A 455 2.54 11.51 7.12
CA PRO A 455 1.44 12.04 6.31
C PRO A 455 0.15 11.21 6.40
N GLU A 456 0.22 9.89 6.64
CA GLU A 456 -0.97 9.03 6.56
C GLU A 456 -1.58 8.66 7.92
N GLN A 457 -0.83 8.74 9.03
CA GLN A 457 -1.34 8.37 10.35
C GLN A 457 -1.17 9.44 11.43
N ILE A 458 0.05 9.95 11.64
CA ILE A 458 0.33 10.91 12.73
C ILE A 458 -0.39 12.23 12.47
N GLN A 459 -0.26 12.80 11.26
CA GLN A 459 -0.95 14.04 10.92
C GLN A 459 -2.48 13.85 10.91
N PRO A 460 -3.06 12.83 10.24
CA PRO A 460 -4.51 12.62 10.27
C PRO A 460 -5.09 12.30 11.65
N PHE A 461 -4.32 11.71 12.56
CA PHE A 461 -4.75 11.50 13.94
C PHE A 461 -5.10 12.82 14.64
N THR A 462 -4.41 13.92 14.30
CA THR A 462 -4.69 15.26 14.85
C THR A 462 -6.01 15.85 14.37
N TRP A 463 -6.56 15.35 13.26
CA TRP A 463 -7.85 15.78 12.69
C TRP A 463 -9.05 15.06 13.33
N LEU A 464 -8.82 13.95 14.03
CA LEU A 464 -9.88 13.23 14.74
C LEU A 464 -10.43 14.07 15.90
N THR A 465 -11.75 14.22 15.95
CA THR A 465 -12.47 14.96 17.01
C THR A 465 -13.10 14.07 18.07
N THR A 466 -13.11 12.75 17.85
CA THR A 466 -13.64 11.77 18.81
C THR A 466 -12.81 11.73 20.10
N PRO A 467 -13.44 11.67 21.30
CA PRO A 467 -12.72 11.67 22.56
C PRO A 467 -11.95 10.36 22.83
N GLU A 468 -12.44 9.23 22.33
CA GLU A 468 -11.79 7.93 22.47
C GLU A 468 -10.94 7.64 21.23
N ARG A 469 -9.87 8.43 21.06
CA ARG A 469 -8.85 8.24 20.04
C ARG A 469 -7.52 7.79 20.66
N PHE A 470 -6.84 6.87 19.98
CA PHE A 470 -5.59 6.28 20.42
C PHE A 470 -4.64 6.17 19.22
N LEU A 471 -3.38 6.58 19.39
CA LEU A 471 -2.33 6.45 18.39
C LEU A 471 -1.26 5.50 18.93
N LEU A 472 -1.09 4.36 18.27
CA LEU A 472 -0.06 3.37 18.54
C LEU A 472 1.04 3.47 17.47
N LEU A 473 2.27 3.78 17.88
CA LEU A 473 3.44 3.66 17.03
C LEU A 473 4.10 2.30 17.22
N LEU A 474 4.30 1.56 16.12
CA LEU A 474 5.19 0.41 16.06
C LEU A 474 6.55 0.88 15.53
N ASN A 475 7.52 1.03 16.43
CA ASN A 475 8.86 1.48 16.07
C ASN A 475 9.56 0.39 15.26
N GLN A 476 10.06 0.76 14.08
CA GLN A 476 10.60 -0.17 13.06
C GLN A 476 9.54 -1.07 12.41
N GLY A 477 8.25 -0.90 12.76
CA GLY A 477 7.17 -1.57 12.06
C GLY A 477 7.08 -1.06 10.62
N THR A 478 6.96 -1.97 9.67
CA THR A 478 6.77 -1.66 8.24
C THR A 478 5.29 -1.75 7.87
N HIS A 479 4.98 -1.47 6.60
CA HIS A 479 3.62 -1.65 6.08
C HIS A 479 3.08 -3.09 6.27
N PHE A 480 3.99 -4.06 6.25
CA PHE A 480 3.68 -5.48 6.13
C PHE A 480 3.83 -6.26 7.44
N SER A 481 4.39 -5.66 8.50
CA SER A 481 4.70 -6.35 9.76
C SER A 481 3.48 -6.99 10.43
N VAL A 482 2.28 -6.43 10.23
CA VAL A 482 1.03 -6.91 10.85
C VAL A 482 0.23 -7.89 9.97
N ILE A 483 0.73 -8.24 8.78
CA ILE A 483 0.05 -9.14 7.85
C ILE A 483 0.50 -10.58 8.11
N GLY A 484 -0.45 -11.51 8.25
CA GLY A 484 -0.20 -12.88 8.72
C GLY A 484 0.36 -13.84 7.67
N ASP A 485 0.03 -13.64 6.40
CA ASP A 485 0.28 -14.58 5.29
C ASP A 485 1.43 -14.16 4.36
N VAL A 486 1.99 -12.96 4.51
CA VAL A 486 3.00 -12.41 3.57
C VAL A 486 4.30 -13.22 3.50
N ALA A 487 4.71 -13.86 4.60
CA ALA A 487 5.90 -14.71 4.63
C ALA A 487 5.65 -16.13 4.08
N GLN A 488 4.38 -16.53 3.95
CA GLN A 488 3.95 -17.87 3.54
C GLN A 488 3.28 -17.87 2.15
N ALA A 489 3.10 -16.70 1.53
CA ALA A 489 2.53 -16.58 0.19
C ALA A 489 3.44 -17.27 -0.85
N GLU A 490 2.83 -17.81 -1.91
CA GLU A 490 3.59 -18.36 -3.03
C GLU A 490 4.09 -17.22 -3.94
N PRO A 491 5.28 -17.35 -4.56
CA PRO A 491 5.73 -16.44 -5.61
C PRO A 491 4.67 -16.30 -6.72
N PRO A 492 4.49 -15.11 -7.33
CA PRO A 492 5.27 -13.88 -7.16
C PRO A 492 4.80 -12.97 -6.01
N LEU A 493 3.83 -13.38 -5.18
CA LEU A 493 3.26 -12.55 -4.11
C LEU A 493 4.04 -12.62 -2.78
N ALA A 494 4.99 -13.54 -2.66
CA ALA A 494 5.88 -13.65 -1.50
C ALA A 494 6.73 -12.37 -1.36
N LEU A 495 6.72 -11.76 -0.17
CA LEU A 495 7.50 -10.56 0.09
C LEU A 495 8.88 -10.91 0.68
N PRO A 496 9.96 -10.23 0.25
CA PRO A 496 11.27 -10.32 0.88
C PRO A 496 11.19 -9.99 2.39
N PRO A 497 11.96 -10.70 3.25
CA PRO A 497 11.99 -10.41 4.69
C PRO A 497 12.32 -8.95 5.03
N ALA A 498 13.13 -8.28 4.19
CA ALA A 498 13.48 -6.87 4.37
C ALA A 498 12.26 -5.94 4.27
N LEU A 499 11.27 -6.25 3.43
CA LEU A 499 10.02 -5.48 3.33
C LEU A 499 9.07 -5.80 4.49
N ILE A 500 9.03 -7.06 4.95
CA ILE A 500 8.20 -7.48 6.09
C ILE A 500 8.64 -6.80 7.39
N GLY A 501 9.94 -6.56 7.54
CA GLY A 501 10.53 -5.90 8.69
C GLY A 501 10.79 -6.85 9.87
N PRO A 502 11.28 -6.30 10.99
CA PRO A 502 11.66 -7.10 12.15
C PRO A 502 10.45 -7.67 12.88
N ARG A 503 10.60 -8.90 13.39
CA ARG A 503 9.68 -9.53 14.36
C ARG A 503 8.18 -9.38 14.03
N PRO A 504 7.72 -9.81 12.85
CA PRO A 504 6.28 -9.81 12.52
C PRO A 504 5.44 -10.62 13.53
N ASP A 505 6.04 -11.63 14.18
CA ASP A 505 5.42 -12.37 15.27
C ASP A 505 5.04 -11.48 16.48
N LEU A 506 5.89 -10.51 16.83
CA LEU A 506 5.61 -9.54 17.90
C LEU A 506 4.59 -8.51 17.46
N ALA A 507 4.73 -7.96 16.26
CA ALA A 507 3.76 -7.00 15.70
C ALA A 507 2.35 -7.58 15.71
N GLN A 508 2.19 -8.81 15.24
CA GLN A 508 0.92 -9.54 15.25
C GLN A 508 0.41 -9.80 16.69
N SER A 509 1.30 -10.15 17.62
CA SER A 509 0.93 -10.36 19.03
C SER A 509 0.44 -9.06 19.69
N TYR A 510 1.04 -7.92 19.38
CA TYR A 510 0.56 -6.61 19.84
C TYR A 510 -0.82 -6.29 19.29
N MET A 511 -1.06 -6.51 17.98
CA MET A 511 -2.38 -6.31 17.39
C MET A 511 -3.43 -7.19 18.05
N GLN A 512 -3.12 -8.46 18.33
CA GLN A 512 -4.01 -9.39 19.03
C GLN A 512 -4.43 -8.85 20.41
N ILE A 513 -3.45 -8.48 21.24
CA ILE A 513 -3.67 -8.02 22.62
C ILE A 513 -4.44 -6.70 22.62
N LEU A 514 -3.95 -5.71 21.88
CA LEU A 514 -4.50 -4.36 21.90
C LEU A 514 -5.86 -4.28 21.21
N ALA A 515 -6.09 -5.01 20.10
CA ALA A 515 -7.40 -5.04 19.47
C ALA A 515 -8.44 -5.72 20.37
N LEU A 516 -8.08 -6.82 21.05
CA LEU A 516 -9.01 -7.45 22.00
C LEU A 516 -9.35 -6.48 23.14
N ALA A 517 -8.36 -5.86 23.77
CA ALA A 517 -8.59 -4.90 24.83
C ALA A 517 -9.45 -3.71 24.36
N PHE A 518 -9.11 -3.15 23.19
CA PHE A 518 -9.83 -2.04 22.59
C PHE A 518 -11.31 -2.37 22.31
N PHE A 519 -11.62 -3.54 21.74
CA PHE A 519 -13.01 -3.92 21.47
C PHE A 519 -13.78 -4.34 22.74
N GLN A 520 -13.11 -4.91 23.75
CA GLN A 520 -13.74 -5.14 25.05
C GLN A 520 -14.11 -3.81 25.72
N LEU A 521 -13.23 -2.80 25.66
CA LEU A 521 -13.53 -1.47 26.15
C LEU A 521 -14.65 -0.80 25.35
N THR A 522 -14.55 -0.76 24.02
CA THR A 522 -15.39 0.12 23.19
C THR A 522 -16.71 -0.50 22.77
N LEU A 523 -16.76 -1.82 22.54
CA LEU A 523 -18.00 -2.51 22.18
C LEU A 523 -18.70 -3.08 23.41
N ASN A 524 -17.96 -3.67 24.35
CA ASN A 524 -18.54 -4.29 25.54
C ASN A 524 -18.65 -3.33 26.73
N GLN A 525 -18.07 -2.12 26.64
CA GLN A 525 -18.04 -1.14 27.73
C GLN A 525 -17.41 -1.71 29.00
N ASP A 526 -16.48 -2.64 28.84
CA ASP A 526 -15.78 -3.28 29.94
C ASP A 526 -14.57 -2.45 30.35
N GLU A 527 -14.81 -1.55 31.30
CA GLU A 527 -13.84 -0.59 31.83
C GLU A 527 -12.59 -1.25 32.43
N ARG A 528 -12.62 -2.55 32.75
CA ARG A 528 -11.44 -3.31 33.20
C ARG A 528 -10.34 -3.36 32.13
N TYR A 529 -10.69 -3.16 30.86
CA TYR A 529 -9.73 -3.11 29.75
C TYR A 529 -9.17 -1.72 29.48
N ARG A 530 -9.71 -0.65 30.11
CA ARG A 530 -9.22 0.71 29.90
C ARG A 530 -7.71 0.89 30.19
N PRO A 531 -7.13 0.28 31.23
CA PRO A 531 -5.68 0.38 31.46
C PRO A 531 -4.84 -0.22 30.32
N MET A 532 -5.35 -1.19 29.57
CA MET A 532 -4.60 -1.88 28.51
C MET A 532 -4.45 -1.06 27.22
N VAL A 533 -5.20 0.04 27.08
CA VAL A 533 -5.12 0.96 25.94
C VAL A 533 -4.53 2.32 26.37
N GLN A 534 -3.66 2.30 27.38
CA GLN A 534 -2.92 3.46 27.89
C GLN A 534 -1.42 3.28 27.71
N ALA A 535 -0.70 4.41 27.68
CA ALA A 535 0.74 4.46 27.47
C ALA A 535 1.52 3.54 28.43
N ALA A 536 1.18 3.52 29.72
CA ALA A 536 1.87 2.70 30.71
C ALA A 536 1.76 1.18 30.46
N PHE A 537 0.63 0.70 29.95
CA PHE A 537 0.52 -0.71 29.56
C PHE A 537 1.32 -1.00 28.28
N ALA A 538 1.27 -0.09 27.30
CA ALA A 538 2.05 -0.21 26.08
C ALA A 538 3.56 -0.26 26.38
N GLU A 539 4.05 0.61 27.28
CA GLU A 539 5.45 0.61 27.75
C GLU A 539 5.86 -0.74 28.35
N LYS A 540 5.01 -1.36 29.19
CA LYS A 540 5.29 -2.68 29.80
C LYS A 540 5.22 -3.84 28.80
N LEU A 541 4.33 -3.75 27.82
CA LEU A 541 4.15 -4.78 26.80
C LEU A 541 5.21 -4.67 25.68
N SER A 542 5.77 -3.47 25.49
CA SER A 542 6.79 -3.16 24.48
C SER A 542 8.04 -4.02 24.67
N ALA A 543 8.53 -4.60 23.58
CA ALA A 543 9.73 -5.42 23.56
C ALA A 543 10.85 -4.68 22.86
N GLU A 544 12.08 -4.85 23.35
CA GLU A 544 13.27 -4.18 22.78
C GLU A 544 13.46 -4.47 21.28
N ALA A 545 13.09 -5.68 20.82
CA ALA A 545 13.23 -6.09 19.43
C ALA A 545 12.21 -5.48 18.47
N LEU A 546 11.11 -4.91 18.99
CA LEU A 546 10.11 -4.15 18.22
C LEU A 546 9.41 -3.19 19.19
N PRO A 547 10.02 -2.04 19.52
CA PRO A 547 9.46 -1.15 20.52
C PRO A 547 8.13 -0.55 20.04
N MET A 548 7.25 -0.19 20.96
CA MET A 548 6.02 0.52 20.65
C MET A 548 5.69 1.59 21.68
N ASP A 549 4.96 2.60 21.22
CA ASP A 549 4.53 3.75 22.01
C ASP A 549 3.04 4.01 21.76
N LEU A 550 2.29 4.33 22.81
CA LEU A 550 0.87 4.65 22.70
C LEU A 550 0.60 6.00 23.34
N THR A 551 -0.08 6.89 22.61
CA THR A 551 -0.54 8.19 23.11
C THR A 551 -2.00 8.43 22.78
N ARG A 552 -2.64 9.31 23.56
CA ARG A 552 -3.98 9.83 23.30
C ARG A 552 -4.02 11.34 23.11
N THR A 553 -2.91 12.01 23.38
CA THR A 553 -2.89 13.47 23.61
C THR A 553 -2.38 14.28 22.43
N LEU A 554 -1.80 13.65 21.40
CA LEU A 554 -1.26 14.36 20.23
C LEU A 554 -2.30 15.34 19.63
N SER A 555 -1.97 16.63 19.62
CA SER A 555 -2.77 17.70 19.03
C SER A 555 -2.13 18.28 17.77
N ALA A 556 -2.93 18.97 16.94
CA ALA A 556 -2.43 19.67 15.76
C ALA A 556 -1.43 20.79 16.14
N ALA A 557 -1.61 21.43 17.29
CA ALA A 557 -0.72 22.48 17.78
C ALA A 557 0.65 21.93 18.16
N ASP A 558 0.70 20.80 18.89
CA ASP A 558 1.96 20.14 19.26
C ASP A 558 2.73 19.70 18.01
N LEU A 559 2.03 19.09 17.05
CA LEU A 559 2.62 18.65 15.80
C LEU A 559 3.14 19.83 14.98
N GLN A 560 2.39 20.93 14.89
CA GLN A 560 2.83 22.11 14.16
C GLN A 560 4.07 22.74 14.79
N GLU A 561 4.18 22.76 16.12
CA GLU A 561 5.35 23.29 16.82
C GLU A 561 6.59 22.41 16.61
N ALA A 562 6.45 21.08 16.67
CA ALA A 562 7.56 20.15 16.43
C ALA A 562 8.12 20.19 14.99
N LEU A 563 7.33 20.66 14.03
CA LEU A 563 7.71 20.74 12.61
C LEU A 563 8.32 22.09 12.19
N ARG A 564 8.38 23.07 13.09
CA ARG A 564 9.02 24.38 12.86
C ARG A 564 10.53 24.28 13.00
#